data_AF-A0A8R1W909-F1
#
_entry.id   AF-A0A8R1W909-F1
#
_cell.length_a   1.000
_cell.length_b   1.000
_cell.length_c   1.000
_cell.angle_alpha   90.00
_cell.angle_beta   90.00
_cell.angle_gamma   90.00
#
_symmetry.space_group_name_H-M   'P 1'
#
loop_
_entity.id
_entity.type
_entity.pdbx_description
1 polymer ?
#
loop_
_entity_poly.entity_id
_entity_poly.type
_entity_poly.pdbx_seq_one_letter_code
_entity_poly.pdbx_strand_id
1 'polypeptide(L)'
;MVERGLVDELCQFKKELSKMTGTDNFNLDFTKGVLQCIGLKQFQQYLEFPVDGRDTEAGRKCLKDALVAMKYMTKKYARRQIRWINNRFLKPNDKQAVSVYRLDCTDLEEWKRLSDRAVDLAQVVLGRKPRDQHTLEPIDVSDQKTVLPVYGDYYCDDCSRPFSNDIQYNIHMGSKKHVKVMMKRKRKLQDTTLHCDSDNEKKLYSHKKT
;
A
#
# COMPACT_ATOMS: atom_id res chain seq x y z
N MET A 1 -7.34 -16.75 16.29
CA MET A 1 -6.02 -16.17 16.65
C MET A 1 -6.05 -15.63 18.06
N VAL A 2 -6.90 -14.64 18.37
CA VAL A 2 -7.02 -14.08 19.72
C VAL A 2 -7.39 -15.14 20.74
N GLU A 3 -8.46 -15.90 20.50
CA GLU A 3 -8.89 -17.05 21.34
C GLU A 3 -7.82 -18.14 21.48
N ARG A 4 -6.82 -18.16 20.59
CA ARG A 4 -5.71 -19.13 20.61
C ARG A 4 -4.46 -18.58 21.29
N GLY A 5 -4.53 -17.42 21.97
CA GLY A 5 -3.41 -16.88 22.75
C GLY A 5 -2.54 -15.83 22.05
N LEU A 6 -2.99 -15.22 20.94
CA LEU A 6 -2.19 -14.19 20.23
C LEU A 6 -1.71 -13.05 21.14
N VAL A 7 -2.57 -12.60 22.07
CA VAL A 7 -2.21 -11.48 22.96
C VAL A 7 -1.12 -11.90 23.94
N ASP A 8 -1.17 -13.15 24.40
CA ASP A 8 -0.17 -13.72 25.31
C ASP A 8 1.17 -13.87 24.60
N GLU A 9 1.16 -14.37 23.36
CA GLU A 9 2.34 -14.46 22.49
C GLU A 9 3.01 -13.09 22.31
N LEU A 10 2.22 -12.03 22.03
CA LEU A 10 2.73 -10.67 21.86
C LEU A 10 3.30 -10.09 23.17
N CYS A 11 2.66 -10.39 24.31
CA CYS A 11 3.16 -9.97 25.62
C CYS A 11 4.47 -10.71 25.99
N GLN A 12 4.55 -12.00 25.69
CA GLN A 12 5.77 -12.79 25.87
C GLN A 12 6.89 -12.26 24.98
N PHE A 13 6.61 -12.02 23.70
CA PHE A 13 7.57 -11.44 22.76
C PHE A 13 8.13 -10.11 23.28
N LYS A 14 7.29 -9.21 23.81
CA LYS A 14 7.76 -7.96 24.42
C LYS A 14 8.71 -8.21 25.60
N LYS A 15 8.33 -9.12 26.51
CA LYS A 15 9.16 -9.45 27.68
C LYS A 15 10.52 -10.00 27.27
N GLU A 16 10.56 -10.89 26.28
CA GLU A 16 11.81 -11.45 25.76
C GLU A 16 12.67 -10.38 25.09
N LEU A 17 12.06 -9.50 24.30
CA LEU A 17 12.76 -8.40 23.65
C LEU A 17 13.39 -7.45 24.67
N SER A 18 12.65 -7.04 25.70
CA SER A 18 13.16 -6.15 26.75
C SER A 18 14.31 -6.77 27.55
N LYS A 19 14.27 -8.09 27.79
CA LYS A 19 15.40 -8.82 28.39
C LYS A 19 16.64 -8.80 27.50
N MET A 20 16.47 -8.96 26.19
CA MET A 20 17.60 -8.96 25.24
C MET A 20 18.20 -7.57 25.04
N THR A 21 17.38 -6.52 24.99
CA THR A 21 17.84 -5.15 24.74
C THR A 21 18.27 -4.42 26.02
N GLY A 22 17.94 -4.95 27.19
CA GLY A 22 18.16 -4.30 28.49
C GLY A 22 17.30 -3.04 28.68
N THR A 23 16.25 -2.88 27.87
CA THR A 23 15.39 -1.69 27.88
C THR A 23 13.92 -2.07 27.76
N ASP A 24 13.09 -1.44 28.59
CA ASP A 24 11.62 -1.56 28.46
C ASP A 24 11.05 -0.64 27.38
N ASN A 25 11.91 0.16 26.75
CA ASN A 25 11.50 1.13 25.76
C ASN A 25 11.24 0.44 24.41
N PHE A 26 9.98 0.45 23.97
CA PHE A 26 9.51 -0.26 22.79
C PHE A 26 9.61 0.60 21.51
N ASN A 27 10.64 1.43 21.42
CA ASN A 27 10.93 2.26 20.25
C ASN A 27 11.65 1.42 19.18
N LEU A 28 10.86 0.56 18.54
CA LEU A 28 11.36 -0.47 17.61
C LEU A 28 11.34 0.00 16.16
N ASP A 29 12.38 -0.40 15.43
CA ASP A 29 12.44 -0.21 13.98
C ASP A 29 11.62 -1.31 13.27
N PHE A 30 10.32 -1.05 13.08
CA PHE A 30 9.39 -1.95 12.38
C PHE A 30 9.66 -2.09 10.88
N THR A 31 10.81 -1.61 10.38
CA THR A 31 11.26 -1.83 9.00
C THR A 31 12.21 -3.00 8.87
N LYS A 32 12.55 -3.71 9.97
CA LYS A 32 13.59 -4.76 9.96
C LYS A 32 13.13 -6.07 10.58
N GLY A 33 13.55 -7.18 9.94
CA GLY A 33 13.42 -8.54 10.47
C GLY A 33 12.00 -8.90 10.91
N VAL A 34 11.91 -9.63 12.03
CA VAL A 34 10.65 -10.09 12.61
C VAL A 34 9.68 -8.96 12.96
N LEU A 35 10.19 -7.74 13.20
CA LEU A 35 9.36 -6.58 13.54
C LEU A 35 8.46 -6.12 12.39
N GLN A 36 8.74 -6.55 11.16
CA GLN A 36 7.87 -6.31 10.01
C GLN A 36 6.58 -7.16 10.02
N CYS A 37 6.47 -8.16 10.89
CA CYS A 37 5.30 -9.02 10.98
C CYS A 37 4.02 -8.22 11.30
N ILE A 38 2.94 -8.56 10.60
CA ILE A 38 1.61 -8.00 10.86
C ILE A 38 1.14 -8.51 12.23
N GLY A 39 0.83 -7.59 13.13
CA GLY A 39 0.49 -7.90 14.52
C GLY A 39 1.41 -7.21 15.53
N LEU A 40 2.70 -7.01 15.23
CA LEU A 40 3.61 -6.35 16.19
C LEU A 40 3.39 -4.83 16.19
N LYS A 41 3.59 -4.19 15.04
CA LYS A 41 3.41 -2.73 14.90
C LYS A 41 1.98 -2.27 15.27
N GLN A 42 0.97 -3.09 14.98
CA GLN A 42 -0.42 -2.75 15.27
C GLN A 42 -0.73 -2.79 16.77
N PHE A 43 -0.02 -3.61 17.54
CA PHE A 43 -0.21 -3.77 18.97
C PHE A 43 0.77 -2.97 19.81
N GLN A 44 1.69 -2.19 19.19
CA GLN A 44 2.68 -1.38 19.91
C GLN A 44 2.06 -0.59 21.07
N GLN A 45 1.03 0.20 20.79
CA GLN A 45 0.36 1.03 21.82
C GLN A 45 -0.25 0.20 22.95
N TYR A 46 -0.83 -0.96 22.62
CA TYR A 46 -1.41 -1.87 23.61
C TYR A 46 -0.32 -2.54 24.46
N LEU A 47 0.80 -2.91 23.84
CA LEU A 47 1.93 -3.55 24.51
C LEU A 47 2.68 -2.56 25.41
N GLU A 48 2.78 -1.29 25.03
CA GLU A 48 3.30 -0.19 25.85
C GLU A 48 2.34 0.23 26.98
N PHE A 49 1.06 -0.10 26.87
CA PHE A 49 0.06 0.23 27.89
C PHE A 49 0.37 -0.45 29.24
N PRO A 50 0.31 0.29 30.37
CA PRO A 50 0.53 -0.26 31.71
C PRO A 50 -0.38 -1.46 31.99
N VAL A 51 0.16 -2.50 32.62
CA VAL A 51 -0.57 -3.76 32.86
C VAL A 51 -1.86 -3.51 33.66
N ASP A 52 -1.77 -2.70 34.72
CA ASP A 52 -2.91 -2.35 35.59
C ASP A 52 -4.00 -1.55 34.87
N GLY A 53 -3.64 -0.90 33.76
CA GLY A 53 -4.55 -0.12 32.93
C GLY A 53 -5.28 -0.95 31.87
N ARG A 54 -4.89 -2.21 31.63
CA ARG A 54 -5.42 -2.98 30.48
C ARG A 54 -6.89 -3.36 30.61
N ASP A 55 -7.36 -3.56 31.85
CA ASP A 55 -8.75 -3.88 32.13
C ASP A 55 -9.67 -2.66 32.15
N THR A 56 -9.09 -1.46 32.11
CA THR A 56 -9.86 -0.22 31.98
C THR A 56 -10.49 -0.08 30.59
N GLU A 57 -11.49 0.79 30.47
CA GLU A 57 -12.13 1.11 29.19
C GLU A 57 -11.10 1.59 28.14
N ALA A 58 -10.10 2.35 28.58
CA ALA A 58 -9.02 2.82 27.70
C ALA A 58 -8.15 1.65 27.18
N GLY A 59 -7.81 0.70 28.04
CA GLY A 59 -7.03 -0.50 27.67
C GLY A 59 -7.79 -1.41 26.70
N ARG A 60 -9.08 -1.66 26.96
CA ARG A 60 -9.96 -2.43 26.07
C ARG A 60 -10.13 -1.75 24.71
N LYS A 61 -10.30 -0.43 24.69
CA LYS A 61 -10.36 0.34 23.46
C LYS A 61 -9.07 0.24 22.66
N CYS A 62 -7.91 0.40 23.32
CA CYS A 62 -6.61 0.26 22.68
C CYS A 62 -6.42 -1.12 22.03
N LEU A 63 -6.81 -2.20 22.73
CA LEU A 63 -6.78 -3.55 22.19
C LEU A 63 -7.70 -3.70 20.95
N LYS A 64 -8.91 -3.16 21.03
CA LYS A 64 -9.87 -3.19 19.93
C LYS A 64 -9.33 -2.46 18.70
N ASP A 65 -8.73 -1.29 18.88
CA ASP A 65 -8.14 -0.50 17.80
C ASP A 65 -6.95 -1.25 17.16
N ALA A 66 -6.10 -1.88 17.97
CA ALA A 66 -5.01 -2.74 17.49
C ALA A 66 -5.53 -3.92 16.64
N LEU A 67 -6.60 -4.58 17.07
CA LEU A 67 -7.23 -5.68 16.33
C LEU A 67 -7.83 -5.23 15.00
N VAL A 68 -8.49 -4.06 14.97
CA VAL A 68 -9.02 -3.48 13.74
C VAL A 68 -7.88 -3.14 12.78
N ALA A 69 -6.81 -2.53 13.27
CA ALA A 69 -5.63 -2.21 12.47
C ALA A 69 -4.97 -3.49 11.90
N MET A 70 -4.86 -4.55 12.70
CA MET A 70 -4.31 -5.84 12.26
C MET A 70 -5.16 -6.46 11.14
N LYS A 71 -6.48 -6.50 11.29
CA LYS A 71 -7.41 -6.99 10.25
C LYS A 71 -7.27 -6.17 8.96
N TYR A 72 -7.19 -4.84 9.07
CA TYR A 72 -7.00 -3.95 7.93
C TYR A 72 -5.69 -4.24 7.19
N MET A 73 -4.58 -4.36 7.92
CA MET A 73 -3.27 -4.65 7.34
C MET A 73 -3.20 -6.03 6.70
N THR A 74 -3.84 -7.04 7.30
CA THR A 74 -3.97 -8.39 6.71
C THR A 74 -4.70 -8.35 5.37
N LYS A 75 -5.82 -7.61 5.29
CA LYS A 75 -6.56 -7.42 4.03
C LYS A 75 -5.71 -6.69 2.97
N LYS A 76 -4.95 -5.67 3.38
CA LYS A 76 -4.04 -4.93 2.49
C LYS A 76 -2.92 -5.82 1.99
N TYR A 77 -2.40 -6.71 2.83
CA TYR A 77 -1.37 -7.68 2.49
C TYR A 77 -1.88 -8.68 1.45
N ALA A 78 -3.04 -9.31 1.67
CA ALA A 78 -3.65 -10.22 0.69
C ALA A 78 -3.85 -9.55 -0.68
N ARG A 79 -4.36 -8.31 -0.70
CA ARG A 79 -4.49 -7.51 -1.94
C ARG A 79 -3.16 -7.18 -2.60
N ARG A 80 -2.08 -7.02 -1.82
CA ARG A 80 -0.74 -6.79 -2.35
C ARG A 80 -0.16 -8.08 -2.93
N GLN A 81 -0.38 -9.23 -2.30
CA GLN A 81 0.03 -10.53 -2.83
C GLN A 81 -0.62 -10.79 -4.19
N ILE A 82 -1.93 -10.63 -4.32
CA ILE A 82 -2.65 -10.80 -5.59
C ILE A 82 -2.06 -9.87 -6.67
N ARG A 83 -1.87 -8.59 -6.36
CA ARG A 83 -1.27 -7.63 -7.32
C ARG A 83 0.15 -8.02 -7.70
N TRP A 84 0.95 -8.50 -6.75
CA TRP A 84 2.32 -8.92 -7.01
C TRP A 84 2.35 -10.16 -7.90
N ILE A 85 1.56 -11.19 -7.60
CA ILE A 85 1.42 -12.40 -8.42
C ILE A 85 1.03 -12.04 -9.86
N ASN A 86 -0.02 -11.24 -10.03
CA ASN A 86 -0.48 -10.84 -11.36
C ASN A 86 0.57 -10.02 -12.11
N ASN A 87 1.24 -9.08 -11.44
CA ASN A 87 2.24 -8.23 -12.08
C ASN A 87 3.54 -8.95 -12.39
N ARG A 88 3.91 -9.97 -11.60
CA ARG A 88 5.17 -10.70 -11.72
C ARG A 88 5.07 -11.87 -12.70
N PHE A 89 3.96 -12.62 -12.67
CA PHE A 89 3.84 -13.84 -13.45
C PHE A 89 2.88 -13.74 -14.63
N LEU A 90 1.88 -12.85 -14.58
CA LEU A 90 0.80 -12.79 -15.58
C LEU A 90 0.89 -11.56 -16.49
N LYS A 91 1.99 -10.81 -16.45
CA LYS A 91 2.24 -9.66 -17.34
C LYS A 91 3.22 -10.02 -18.46
N PRO A 92 2.95 -9.61 -19.72
CA PRO A 92 3.77 -9.95 -20.88
C PRO A 92 5.25 -9.51 -20.80
N ASN A 93 5.54 -8.48 -20.01
CA ASN A 93 6.87 -7.87 -20.00
C ASN A 93 7.95 -8.66 -19.23
N ASP A 94 7.59 -9.70 -18.47
CA ASP A 94 8.57 -10.49 -17.72
C ASP A 94 8.93 -11.75 -18.53
N LYS A 95 10.14 -11.79 -19.09
CA LYS A 95 10.68 -12.89 -19.93
C LYS A 95 10.86 -14.24 -19.19
N GLN A 96 10.40 -14.33 -17.93
CA GLN A 96 10.46 -15.50 -17.06
C GLN A 96 9.04 -16.03 -16.76
N ALA A 97 8.14 -16.04 -17.75
CA ALA A 97 6.77 -16.50 -17.56
C ALA A 97 6.75 -17.99 -17.19
N VAL A 98 6.63 -18.27 -15.89
CA VAL A 98 6.31 -19.59 -15.36
C VAL A 98 4.84 -19.86 -15.66
N SER A 99 4.49 -21.07 -16.09
CA SER A 99 3.10 -21.48 -16.23
C SER A 99 2.40 -21.43 -14.87
N VAL A 100 1.46 -20.49 -14.71
CA VAL A 100 0.66 -20.34 -13.49
C VAL A 100 -0.68 -21.00 -13.71
N TYR A 101 -1.12 -21.84 -12.77
CA TYR A 101 -2.41 -22.51 -12.82
C TYR A 101 -3.31 -22.00 -11.69
N ARG A 102 -4.57 -21.66 -11.99
CA ARG A 102 -5.52 -21.19 -10.99
C ARG A 102 -6.25 -22.35 -10.33
N LEU A 103 -6.22 -22.38 -9.00
CA LEU A 103 -7.10 -23.20 -8.18
C LEU A 103 -8.05 -22.28 -7.42
N ASP A 104 -9.36 -22.51 -7.54
CA ASP A 104 -10.37 -21.67 -6.90
C ASP A 104 -10.71 -22.19 -5.50
N CYS A 105 -10.09 -21.61 -4.47
CA CYS A 105 -10.31 -21.98 -3.07
C CYS A 105 -11.40 -21.12 -2.39
N THR A 106 -12.37 -20.60 -3.14
CA THR A 106 -13.45 -19.76 -2.56
C THR A 106 -14.39 -20.59 -1.69
N ASP A 107 -14.74 -21.80 -2.14
CA ASP A 107 -15.53 -22.76 -1.38
C ASP A 107 -14.61 -23.78 -0.70
N LEU A 108 -14.69 -23.87 0.63
CA LEU A 108 -13.86 -24.77 1.43
C LEU A 108 -14.44 -26.19 1.47
N GLU A 109 -15.72 -26.38 1.15
CA GLU A 109 -16.34 -27.72 1.10
C GLU A 109 -15.74 -28.57 -0.03
N GLU A 110 -15.33 -27.92 -1.12
CA GLU A 110 -14.67 -28.57 -2.27
C GLU A 110 -13.16 -28.83 -2.06
N TRP A 111 -12.59 -28.54 -0.87
CA TRP A 111 -11.14 -28.60 -0.64
C TRP A 111 -10.50 -29.92 -1.06
N LYS A 112 -11.15 -31.05 -0.72
CA LYS A 112 -10.63 -32.39 -1.06
C LYS A 112 -10.50 -32.55 -2.58
N ARG A 113 -11.56 -32.24 -3.31
CA ARG A 113 -11.58 -32.27 -4.79
C ARG A 113 -10.52 -31.36 -5.38
N LEU A 114 -10.35 -30.16 -4.82
CA LEU A 114 -9.36 -29.20 -5.30
C LEU A 114 -7.91 -29.66 -5.02
N SER A 115 -7.67 -30.26 -3.87
CA SER A 115 -6.38 -30.89 -3.53
C SER A 115 -6.05 -32.03 -4.49
N ASP A 116 -7.00 -32.91 -4.78
CA ASP A 116 -6.82 -34.03 -5.71
C ASP A 116 -6.48 -33.50 -7.12
N ARG A 117 -7.21 -32.47 -7.60
CA ARG A 117 -6.90 -31.79 -8.86
C ARG A 117 -5.52 -31.15 -8.89
N ALA A 118 -5.07 -30.56 -7.78
CA ALA A 118 -3.74 -29.96 -7.68
C ALA A 118 -2.63 -31.02 -7.76
N VAL A 119 -2.82 -32.17 -7.12
CA VAL A 119 -1.90 -33.31 -7.18
C VAL A 119 -1.86 -33.89 -8.59
N ASP A 120 -3.01 -34.11 -9.22
CA ASP A 120 -3.10 -34.59 -10.60
C ASP A 120 -2.38 -33.64 -11.56
N LEU A 121 -2.61 -32.33 -11.44
CA LEU A 121 -1.91 -31.33 -12.23
C LEU A 121 -0.39 -31.41 -12.02
N ALA A 122 0.08 -31.56 -10.78
CA ALA A 122 1.50 -31.71 -10.50
C ALA A 122 2.11 -32.96 -11.16
N GLN A 123 1.37 -34.08 -11.17
CA GLN A 123 1.82 -35.30 -11.87
C GLN A 123 1.93 -35.09 -13.39
N VAL A 124 0.99 -34.35 -13.99
CA VAL A 124 1.04 -34.00 -15.42
C VAL A 124 2.23 -33.09 -15.72
N VAL A 125 2.45 -32.04 -14.93
CA VAL A 125 3.58 -31.11 -15.10
C VAL A 125 4.94 -31.82 -14.93
N LEU A 126 5.01 -32.83 -14.05
CA LEU A 126 6.20 -33.66 -13.86
C LEU A 126 6.38 -34.76 -14.94
N GLY A 127 5.47 -34.87 -15.92
CA GLY A 127 5.51 -35.89 -16.98
C GLY A 127 5.19 -37.31 -16.50
N ARG A 128 4.59 -37.47 -15.32
CA ARG A 128 4.23 -38.77 -14.74
C ARG A 128 2.86 -39.27 -15.17
N LYS A 129 2.02 -38.36 -15.68
CA LYS A 129 0.66 -38.62 -16.18
C LYS A 129 0.45 -37.84 -17.48
N PRO A 130 -0.21 -38.40 -18.50
CA PRO A 130 -0.57 -37.64 -19.69
C PRO A 130 -1.60 -36.56 -19.37
N ARG A 131 -1.62 -35.47 -20.16
CA ARG A 131 -2.64 -34.43 -20.05
C ARG A 131 -3.98 -34.97 -20.56
N ASP A 132 -5.05 -34.71 -19.81
CA ASP A 132 -6.43 -35.04 -20.17
C ASP A 132 -7.29 -33.78 -20.33
N GLN A 133 -8.56 -33.94 -20.72
CA GLN A 133 -9.52 -32.83 -20.87
C GLN A 133 -9.87 -32.14 -19.54
N HIS A 134 -9.63 -32.81 -18.41
CA HIS A 134 -9.96 -32.30 -17.07
C HIS A 134 -8.78 -31.58 -16.40
N THR A 135 -7.59 -31.70 -16.99
CA THR A 135 -6.36 -31.05 -16.54
C THR A 135 -6.52 -29.54 -16.70
N LEU A 136 -6.14 -28.80 -15.65
CA LEU A 136 -6.19 -27.35 -15.66
C LEU A 136 -5.21 -26.78 -16.68
N GLU A 137 -5.69 -25.82 -17.46
CA GLU A 137 -4.84 -25.03 -18.34
C GLU A 137 -4.18 -23.88 -17.56
N PRO A 138 -2.98 -23.45 -17.98
CA PRO A 138 -2.34 -22.29 -17.38
C PRO A 138 -3.19 -21.04 -17.63
N ILE A 139 -3.11 -20.09 -16.71
CA ILE A 139 -3.75 -18.79 -16.84
C ILE A 139 -3.08 -18.08 -18.02
N ASP A 140 -3.91 -17.61 -18.96
CA ASP A 140 -3.42 -16.80 -20.06
C ASP A 140 -2.75 -15.54 -19.53
N VAL A 141 -1.55 -15.27 -20.05
CA VAL A 141 -0.90 -13.98 -19.85
C VAL A 141 -1.83 -12.95 -20.48
N SER A 142 -2.34 -12.02 -19.67
CA SER A 142 -3.29 -11.04 -20.15
C SER A 142 -2.60 -10.14 -21.18
N ASP A 143 -2.94 -10.33 -22.46
CA ASP A 143 -2.63 -9.45 -23.60
C ASP A 143 -3.38 -8.10 -23.54
N GLN A 144 -3.89 -7.71 -22.36
CA GLN A 144 -4.28 -6.33 -22.15
C GLN A 144 -3.10 -5.47 -22.58
N LYS A 145 -3.32 -4.66 -23.64
CA LYS A 145 -2.45 -3.56 -24.07
C LYS A 145 -2.33 -2.58 -22.91
N THR A 146 -1.60 -2.95 -21.86
CA THR A 146 -1.22 -2.06 -20.80
C THR A 146 -0.25 -1.10 -21.46
N VAL A 147 -0.72 0.13 -21.70
CA VAL A 147 0.15 1.23 -22.09
C VAL A 147 1.30 1.24 -21.09
N LEU A 148 2.49 0.93 -21.57
CA LEU A 148 3.66 0.87 -20.71
C LEU A 148 4.03 2.30 -20.33
N PRO A 149 4.31 2.56 -19.04
CA PRO A 149 4.76 3.88 -18.63
C PRO A 149 6.05 4.22 -19.39
N VAL A 150 6.08 5.39 -19.99
CA VAL A 150 7.30 5.98 -20.52
C VAL A 150 8.02 6.60 -19.32
N TYR A 151 9.15 5.99 -18.97
CA TYR A 151 10.00 6.48 -17.90
C TYR A 151 10.84 7.66 -18.41
N GLY A 152 10.86 8.72 -17.62
CA GLY A 152 11.56 9.96 -17.91
C GLY A 152 11.38 10.95 -16.78
N ASP A 153 12.07 12.09 -16.88
CA ASP A 153 11.98 13.15 -15.90
C ASP A 153 10.85 14.11 -16.28
N TYR A 154 9.71 13.96 -15.60
CA TYR A 154 8.57 14.85 -15.73
C TYR A 154 8.49 15.76 -14.51
N TYR A 155 8.26 17.05 -14.70
CA TYR A 155 8.18 18.00 -13.59
C TYR A 155 6.96 18.91 -13.74
N CYS A 156 6.21 19.09 -12.66
CA CYS A 156 5.14 20.07 -12.60
C CYS A 156 5.62 21.32 -11.86
N ASP A 157 5.78 22.43 -12.58
CA ASP A 157 6.22 23.71 -12.02
C ASP A 157 5.25 24.28 -10.99
N ASP A 158 3.95 24.07 -11.19
CA ASP A 158 2.92 24.63 -10.32
C ASP A 158 2.84 23.96 -8.95
N CYS A 159 3.14 22.66 -8.91
CA CYS A 159 3.15 21.89 -7.68
C CYS A 159 4.56 21.62 -7.15
N SER A 160 5.59 22.03 -7.89
CA SER A 160 7.01 21.77 -7.63
C SER A 160 7.29 20.31 -7.30
N ARG A 161 6.81 19.41 -8.19
CA ARG A 161 6.85 17.95 -7.98
C ARG A 161 7.46 17.23 -9.18
N PRO A 162 8.50 16.41 -8.97
CA PRO A 162 9.01 15.48 -9.98
C PRO A 162 8.14 14.22 -10.06
N PHE A 163 8.07 13.65 -11.26
CA PHE A 163 7.40 12.40 -11.58
C PHE A 163 8.31 11.56 -12.47
N SER A 164 8.33 10.25 -12.23
CA SER A 164 9.23 9.32 -12.94
C SER A 164 8.62 8.67 -14.18
N ASN A 165 7.33 8.89 -14.45
CA ASN A 165 6.68 8.43 -15.67
C ASN A 165 5.53 9.33 -16.11
N ASP A 166 5.24 9.25 -17.40
CA ASP A 166 4.20 10.00 -18.10
C ASP A 166 2.79 9.76 -17.54
N ILE A 167 2.45 8.52 -17.20
CA ILE A 167 1.14 8.16 -16.66
C ILE A 167 0.89 8.88 -15.33
N GLN A 168 1.85 8.86 -14.41
CA GLN A 168 1.76 9.56 -13.14
C GLN A 168 1.66 11.07 -13.33
N TYR A 169 2.45 11.63 -14.26
CA TYR A 169 2.40 13.04 -14.60
C TYR A 169 1.02 13.45 -15.16
N ASN A 170 0.48 12.69 -16.10
CA ASN A 170 -0.84 12.95 -16.70
C ASN A 170 -1.98 12.83 -15.67
N ILE A 171 -1.94 11.83 -14.80
CA ILE A 171 -2.89 11.72 -13.67
C ILE A 171 -2.77 12.94 -12.75
N HIS A 172 -1.56 13.42 -12.49
CA HIS A 172 -1.34 14.60 -11.68
C HIS A 172 -1.95 15.86 -12.33
N MET A 173 -1.71 16.08 -13.62
CA MET A 173 -2.26 17.22 -14.36
C MET A 173 -3.80 17.25 -14.33
N GLY A 174 -4.44 16.07 -14.38
CA GLY A 174 -5.90 15.95 -14.22
C GLY A 174 -6.41 15.95 -12.78
N SER A 175 -5.53 15.98 -11.77
CA SER A 175 -5.93 15.82 -10.38
C SER A 175 -6.60 17.06 -9.81
N LYS A 176 -7.65 16.87 -8.99
CA LYS A 176 -8.33 17.97 -8.26
C LYS A 176 -7.36 18.81 -7.43
N LYS A 177 -6.26 18.20 -6.96
CA LYS A 177 -5.23 18.91 -6.19
C LYS A 177 -4.45 19.89 -7.07
N HIS A 178 -4.01 19.45 -8.24
CA HIS A 178 -3.33 20.31 -9.22
C HIS A 178 -4.23 21.47 -9.65
N VAL A 179 -5.49 21.18 -10.00
CA VAL A 179 -6.49 22.21 -10.35
C VAL A 179 -6.65 23.26 -9.23
N LYS A 180 -6.73 22.85 -7.96
CA LYS A 180 -6.83 23.80 -6.83
C LYS A 180 -5.59 24.70 -6.70
N VAL A 181 -4.40 24.15 -6.89
CA VAL A 181 -3.15 24.92 -6.87
C VAL A 181 -3.15 25.94 -8.00
N MET A 182 -3.56 25.53 -9.20
CA MET A 182 -3.69 26.40 -10.36
C MET A 182 -4.67 27.54 -10.14
N MET A 183 -5.86 27.24 -9.60
CA MET A 183 -6.88 28.25 -9.29
C MET A 183 -6.39 29.25 -8.24
N LYS A 184 -5.66 28.80 -7.20
CA LYS A 184 -5.08 29.67 -6.18
C LYS A 184 -4.01 30.60 -6.78
N ARG A 185 -3.19 30.11 -7.70
CA ARG A 185 -2.15 30.90 -8.38
C ARG A 185 -2.77 31.95 -9.30
N LYS A 186 -3.81 31.59 -10.07
CA LYS A 186 -4.58 32.53 -10.90
C LYS A 186 -5.20 33.67 -10.08
N ARG A 187 -5.83 33.36 -8.94
CA ARG A 187 -6.37 34.39 -8.03
C ARG A 187 -5.29 35.34 -7.52
N LYS A 188 -4.14 34.82 -7.06
CA LYS A 188 -3.01 35.66 -6.62
C LYS A 188 -2.49 36.56 -7.74
N LEU A 189 -2.39 36.05 -8.97
CA LEU A 189 -1.95 36.86 -10.11
C LEU A 189 -2.96 37.98 -10.40
N GLN A 190 -4.26 37.71 -10.35
CA GLN A 190 -5.32 38.72 -10.49
C GLN A 190 -5.28 39.77 -9.38
N ASP A 191 -5.08 39.36 -8.12
CA ASP A 191 -4.93 40.29 -6.99
C ASP A 191 -3.68 41.15 -7.15
N THR A 192 -2.58 40.60 -7.70
CA THR A 192 -1.33 41.34 -7.93
C THR A 192 -1.46 42.33 -9.08
N THR A 193 -2.17 41.97 -10.16
CA THR A 193 -2.44 42.91 -11.28
C THR A 193 -3.35 44.07 -10.85
N LEU A 194 -4.35 43.80 -10.00
CA LEU A 194 -5.18 44.88 -9.44
C LEU A 194 -4.40 45.81 -8.51
N HIS A 195 -3.40 45.27 -7.81
CA HIS A 195 -2.55 46.08 -6.93
C HIS A 195 -1.55 46.95 -7.71
N CYS A 196 -0.99 46.47 -8.83
CA CYS A 196 -0.09 47.28 -9.66
C CYS A 196 -0.81 48.39 -10.43
N ASP A 197 -2.07 48.18 -10.82
CA ASP A 197 -2.87 49.21 -11.49
C ASP A 197 -3.25 50.36 -10.52
N SER A 198 -3.53 50.05 -9.24
CA SER A 198 -3.80 51.07 -8.22
C SER A 198 -2.56 51.90 -7.82
N ASP A 199 -1.35 51.37 -7.98
CA ASP A 199 -0.11 52.10 -7.67
C ASP A 199 0.37 52.96 -8.84
N ASN A 200 -0.06 52.67 -10.07
CA ASN A 200 0.29 53.46 -11.26
C ASN A 200 -0.59 54.71 -11.42
N GLU A 201 -1.85 54.68 -10.95
CA GLU A 201 -2.72 55.88 -10.92
C GLU A 201 -2.24 56.95 -9.92
N LYS A 202 -1.55 56.56 -8.83
CA LYS A 202 -1.06 57.51 -7.82
C LYS A 202 0.22 58.26 -8.22
N LYS A 203 0.89 57.89 -9.32
CA LYS A 203 2.13 58.54 -9.78
C LYS A 203 1.92 59.61 -10.86
N LEU A 204 0.69 59.87 -11.32
CA LEU A 204 0.44 60.87 -12.37
C LEU A 204 0.07 62.28 -11.87
N TYR A 205 -0.05 62.51 -10.56
CA TYR A 205 -0.30 63.84 -9.99
C TYR A 205 0.61 64.14 -8.80
N SER A 206 1.79 64.67 -9.08
CA SER A 206 2.42 65.67 -8.18
C SER A 206 3.31 66.60 -9.00
N HIS A 207 2.72 67.73 -9.34
CA HIS A 207 3.37 68.90 -9.90
C HIS A 207 4.17 69.66 -8.81
N LYS A 208 5.43 69.96 -9.15
CA LYS A 208 6.12 71.26 -9.04
C LYS A 208 6.67 71.79 -7.69
N LYS A 209 7.78 72.54 -7.90
CA LYS A 209 8.47 73.57 -7.10
C LYS A 209 9.48 73.02 -6.08
N THR A 210 10.75 73.43 -6.09
CA THR A 210 11.43 74.66 -6.56
C THR A 210 12.85 74.31 -6.95
#